data_AF-A0AAW2MX34-F1
#
_entry.id   AF-A0AAW2MX34-F1
#
_cell.length_a   1.000
_cell.length_b   1.000
_cell.length_c   1.000
_cell.angle_alpha   90.00
_cell.angle_beta   90.00
_cell.angle_gamma   90.00
#
_symmetry.space_group_name_H-M   'P 1'
#
loop_
_entity.id
_entity.type
_entity.pdbx_description
1 polymer ?
#
loop_
_entity_poly.entity_id
_entity_poly.type
_entity_poly.pdbx_seq_one_letter_code
_entity_poly.pdbx_strand_id
1 'polypeptide(L)'
;MLLGHSDSFTRDKNMQVTIAFNHFGEGLVQRMPRCRHGYFHVVNNDYTHWEMYAIGGSADPTINSQGNRFLAPDRVDNKEVTKHEDAPESQWKNWNWESEGDLMLNGAFFTRSGAGASSNYAKASSLSARPSSLVGSMTMGAGSLSCKKGKRC
;
A
#
# COMPACT_ATOMS: atom_id res chain seq x y z
N MET A 1 0.00 -10.09 2.48
CA MET A 1 -0.41 -10.08 1.06
C MET A 1 0.81 -9.99 0.15
N LEU A 2 1.05 -11.00 -0.70
CA LEU A 2 2.18 -11.03 -1.63
C LEU A 2 1.65 -10.96 -3.07
N LEU A 3 2.11 -9.97 -3.84
CA LEU A 3 1.72 -9.77 -5.23
C LEU A 3 2.96 -9.88 -6.12
N GLY A 4 3.07 -11.01 -6.82
CA GLY A 4 4.26 -11.42 -7.56
C GLY A 4 5.16 -12.33 -6.71
N HIS A 5 5.40 -13.55 -7.19
CA HIS A 5 6.01 -14.60 -6.37
C HIS A 5 7.55 -14.60 -6.40
N SER A 6 8.15 -14.20 -7.52
CA SER A 6 9.59 -14.29 -7.77
C SER A 6 10.15 -13.04 -8.46
N ASP A 7 11.33 -12.60 -8.04
CA ASP A 7 12.06 -11.50 -8.67
C ASP A 7 12.48 -11.84 -10.11
N SER A 8 12.63 -13.13 -10.45
CA SER A 8 13.00 -13.57 -11.79
C SER A 8 11.82 -13.73 -12.75
N PHE A 9 10.57 -13.67 -12.26
CA PHE A 9 9.38 -13.90 -13.08
C PHE A 9 8.86 -12.62 -13.73
N THR A 10 9.54 -12.20 -14.81
CA THR A 10 9.29 -10.93 -15.50
C THR A 10 7.93 -10.81 -16.18
N ARG A 11 7.15 -11.90 -16.29
CA ARG A 11 5.78 -11.86 -16.82
C ARG A 11 4.82 -11.06 -15.92
N ASP A 12 5.17 -10.89 -14.64
CA ASP A 12 4.39 -10.09 -13.69
C ASP A 12 4.51 -8.58 -13.93
N LYS A 13 5.37 -8.10 -14.84
CA LYS A 13 5.47 -6.67 -15.19
C LYS A 13 4.17 -6.06 -15.71
N ASN A 14 3.28 -6.89 -16.27
CA ASN A 14 1.98 -6.45 -16.76
C ASN A 14 0.87 -6.55 -15.71
N MET A 15 1.18 -7.04 -14.50
CA MET A 15 0.23 -7.12 -13.40
C MET A 15 -0.16 -5.70 -12.97
N GLN A 16 -1.46 -5.49 -12.77
CA GLN A 16 -2.02 -4.25 -12.27
C GLN A 16 -3.01 -4.59 -11.17
N VAL A 17 -2.82 -4.00 -9.98
CA VAL A 17 -3.67 -4.26 -8.82
C VAL A 17 -4.05 -2.94 -8.16
N THR A 18 -5.33 -2.82 -7.81
CA THR A 18 -5.83 -1.76 -6.94
C THR A 18 -6.16 -2.36 -5.57
N ILE A 19 -5.58 -1.80 -4.51
CA ILE A 19 -5.88 -2.11 -3.12
C ILE A 19 -6.60 -0.90 -2.55
N ALA A 20 -7.90 -1.05 -2.28
CA ALA A 20 -8.73 0.07 -1.86
C ALA A 20 -9.69 -0.28 -0.72
N PHE A 21 -9.93 0.69 0.16
CA PHE A 21 -10.94 0.63 1.22
C PHE A 21 -10.80 -0.56 2.18
N ASN A 22 -9.57 -1.04 2.39
CA ASN A 22 -9.27 -2.09 3.36
C ASN A 22 -8.92 -1.48 4.72
N HIS A 23 -9.22 -2.21 5.78
CA HIS A 23 -8.63 -1.99 7.10
C HIS A 23 -7.59 -3.07 7.37
N PHE A 24 -6.32 -2.65 7.44
CA PHE A 24 -5.18 -3.49 7.83
C PHE A 24 -4.85 -3.18 9.29
N GLY A 25 -5.18 -4.12 10.18
CA GLY A 25 -5.11 -3.90 11.63
C GLY A 25 -4.26 -4.93 12.37
N GLU A 26 -4.66 -5.17 13.62
CA GLU A 26 -3.93 -5.99 14.59
C GLU A 26 -3.55 -7.39 14.07
N GLY A 27 -2.39 -7.88 14.51
CA GLY A 27 -1.84 -9.19 14.12
C GLY A 27 -1.17 -9.23 12.75
N LEU A 28 -1.17 -8.11 12.01
CA LEU A 28 -0.47 -8.01 10.73
C LEU A 28 0.97 -7.52 10.92
N VAL A 29 1.92 -8.43 10.70
CA VAL A 29 3.35 -8.11 10.82
C VAL A 29 3.83 -7.21 9.68
N GLN A 30 3.48 -7.56 8.44
CA GLN A 30 4.03 -6.95 7.23
C GLN A 30 3.27 -7.31 5.95
N ARG A 31 3.71 -6.74 4.81
CA ARG A 31 3.29 -7.09 3.44
C ARG A 31 1.83 -6.71 3.15
N MET A 32 1.50 -5.43 3.27
CA MET A 32 0.17 -4.88 3.05
C MET A 32 0.18 -3.77 1.96
N PRO A 33 0.63 -4.04 0.73
CA PRO A 33 1.16 -5.29 0.17
C PRO A 33 2.70 -5.43 0.25
N ARG A 34 3.21 -6.62 -0.12
CA ARG A 34 4.55 -6.76 -0.71
C ARG A 34 4.44 -7.04 -2.20
N CYS A 35 5.08 -6.19 -3.02
CA CYS A 35 4.90 -6.13 -4.46
C CYS A 35 6.17 -6.50 -5.24
N ARG A 36 6.00 -7.02 -6.46
CA ARG A 36 7.09 -7.23 -7.43
C ARG A 36 6.65 -6.88 -8.84
N HIS A 37 7.56 -6.31 -9.63
CA HIS A 37 7.43 -5.94 -11.04
C HIS A 37 6.29 -4.99 -11.40
N GLY A 38 5.04 -5.42 -11.22
CA GLY A 38 3.85 -4.77 -11.73
C GLY A 38 3.56 -3.40 -11.14
N TYR A 39 2.35 -2.94 -11.41
CA TYR A 39 1.85 -1.65 -10.99
C TYR A 39 0.77 -1.81 -9.91
N PHE A 40 0.88 -1.01 -8.85
CA PHE A 40 0.03 -1.11 -7.67
C PHE A 40 -0.51 0.25 -7.27
N HIS A 41 -1.83 0.38 -7.26
CA HIS A 41 -2.52 1.55 -6.71
C HIS A 41 -3.05 1.21 -5.32
N VAL A 42 -2.49 1.84 -4.30
CA VAL A 42 -2.88 1.66 -2.89
C VAL A 42 -3.63 2.91 -2.47
N VAL A 43 -4.96 2.84 -2.34
CA VAL A 43 -5.81 4.03 -2.19
C VAL A 43 -6.83 3.93 -1.07
N ASN A 44 -6.90 4.96 -0.21
CA ASN A 44 -7.87 5.08 0.87
C ASN A 44 -8.02 3.82 1.77
N ASN A 45 -6.91 3.15 2.09
CA ASN A 45 -6.88 2.08 3.08
C ASN A 45 -6.47 2.63 4.45
N ASP A 46 -6.95 1.99 5.52
CA ASP A 46 -6.59 2.30 6.90
C ASP A 46 -5.56 1.29 7.40
N TYR A 47 -4.41 1.78 7.83
CA TYR A 47 -3.32 0.97 8.35
C TYR A 47 -3.09 1.28 9.81
N THR A 48 -3.18 0.25 10.64
CA THR A 48 -2.90 0.35 12.06
C THR A 48 -2.00 -0.82 12.48
N HIS A 49 -1.02 -0.55 13.35
CA HIS A 49 -0.28 -1.58 14.08
C HIS A 49 0.57 -2.59 13.26
N TRP A 50 1.33 -2.16 12.25
CA TRP A 50 2.30 -3.07 11.58
C TRP A 50 3.52 -3.38 12.45
N GLU A 51 4.01 -4.62 12.47
CA GLU A 51 5.17 -4.98 13.30
C GLU A 51 6.54 -4.83 12.63
N MET A 52 6.57 -4.64 11.30
CA MET A 52 7.82 -4.42 10.55
C MET A 52 7.70 -3.30 9.50
N TYR A 53 6.75 -3.42 8.58
CA TYR A 53 6.44 -2.39 7.57
C TYR A 53 5.02 -2.58 7.05
N ALA A 54 4.42 -1.53 6.50
CA ALA A 54 3.12 -1.64 5.86
C ALA A 54 3.27 -2.07 4.39
N ILE A 55 3.94 -1.26 3.58
CA ILE A 55 4.07 -1.44 2.13
C ILE A 55 5.51 -1.80 1.81
N GLY A 56 5.74 -2.82 1.00
CA GLY A 56 7.09 -3.20 0.59
C GLY A 56 7.16 -3.79 -0.79
N GLY A 57 8.37 -4.11 -1.24
CA GLY A 57 8.55 -4.71 -2.55
C GLY A 57 10.00 -4.95 -2.92
N SER A 58 10.18 -5.76 -3.96
CA SER A 58 11.46 -6.09 -4.59
C SER A 58 11.26 -6.20 -6.10
N ALA A 59 12.33 -6.19 -6.88
CA ALA A 59 12.27 -6.28 -8.35
C ALA A 59 11.42 -5.17 -9.02
N ASP A 60 11.68 -3.91 -8.66
CA ASP A 60 11.20 -2.70 -9.35
C ASP A 60 9.67 -2.61 -9.57
N PRO A 61 8.84 -2.79 -8.53
CA PRO A 61 7.41 -2.52 -8.64
C PRO A 61 7.16 -1.00 -8.68
N THR A 62 6.11 -0.59 -9.39
CA THR A 62 5.60 0.79 -9.31
C THR A 62 4.48 0.86 -8.29
N ILE A 63 4.62 1.68 -7.26
CA ILE A 63 3.66 1.82 -6.16
C ILE A 63 3.15 3.26 -6.09
N ASN A 64 1.84 3.43 -6.25
CA ASN A 64 1.15 4.69 -6.04
C ASN A 64 0.31 4.62 -4.76
N SER A 65 0.75 5.29 -3.70
CA SER A 65 0.00 5.41 -2.45
C SER A 65 -0.78 6.72 -2.44
N GLN A 66 -2.11 6.67 -2.39
CA GLN A 66 -2.94 7.87 -2.39
C GLN A 66 -4.03 7.87 -1.30
N GLY A 67 -4.08 8.95 -0.51
CA GLY A 67 -5.15 9.20 0.46
C GLY A 67 -5.34 8.10 1.52
N ASN A 68 -4.34 7.27 1.78
CA ASN A 68 -4.37 6.26 2.84
C ASN A 68 -4.20 6.93 4.21
N ARG A 69 -4.51 6.18 5.27
CA ARG A 69 -4.23 6.58 6.65
C ARG A 69 -3.24 5.58 7.25
N PHE A 70 -2.10 6.07 7.72
CA PHE A 70 -1.05 5.27 8.35
C PHE A 70 -0.88 5.69 9.80
N LEU A 71 -1.35 4.85 10.72
CA LEU A 71 -1.07 4.99 12.15
C LEU A 71 0.07 4.05 12.53
N ALA A 72 1.28 4.61 12.64
CA ALA A 72 2.44 3.84 13.06
C ALA A 72 2.25 3.30 14.48
N PRO A 73 2.78 2.10 14.79
CA PRO A 73 2.87 1.60 16.15
C PRO A 73 3.72 2.50 17.05
N ASP A 74 3.61 2.35 18.36
CA ASP A 74 4.39 3.15 19.32
C ASP A 74 5.90 2.82 19.31
N ARG A 75 6.27 1.64 18.81
CA ARG A 75 7.67 1.22 18.69
C ARG A 75 8.44 2.18 17.77
N VAL A 76 9.57 2.69 18.26
CA VAL A 76 10.35 3.78 17.63
C VAL A 76 11.03 3.37 16.32
N ASP A 77 11.28 2.08 16.13
CA ASP A 77 11.88 1.47 14.95
C ASP A 77 10.87 1.17 13.83
N ASN A 78 9.57 1.28 14.10
CA ASN A 78 8.49 0.92 13.18
C ASN A 78 7.74 2.13 12.62
N LYS A 79 8.45 3.21 12.31
CA LYS A 79 7.84 4.46 11.81
C LYS A 79 7.79 4.53 10.29
N GLU A 80 8.68 3.83 9.60
CA GLU A 80 8.67 3.80 8.16
C GLU A 80 7.55 2.89 7.63
N VAL A 81 6.71 3.45 6.76
CA VAL A 81 5.62 2.72 6.06
C VAL A 81 6.21 1.76 5.04
N THR A 82 7.31 2.16 4.40
CA THR A 82 7.93 1.52 3.24
C THR A 82 9.06 0.55 3.60
N LYS A 83 9.20 -0.54 2.84
CA LYS A 83 10.38 -1.42 2.88
C LYS A 83 10.80 -1.86 1.48
N HIS A 84 11.97 -1.39 1.05
CA HIS A 84 12.64 -1.81 -0.18
C HIS A 84 13.45 -3.08 0.12
N GLU A 85 12.97 -4.23 -0.35
CA GLU A 85 13.56 -5.55 -0.10
C GLU A 85 14.51 -5.95 -1.23
N ASP A 86 15.52 -6.75 -0.90
CA ASP A 86 16.37 -7.45 -1.87
C ASP A 86 17.11 -6.54 -2.88
N ALA A 87 17.32 -5.27 -2.54
CA ALA A 87 18.05 -4.30 -3.36
C ALA A 87 18.80 -3.26 -2.50
N PRO A 88 20.02 -2.84 -2.91
CA PRO A 88 20.69 -1.70 -2.30
C PRO A 88 20.02 -0.37 -2.69
N GLU A 89 20.26 0.68 -1.89
CA GLU A 89 19.71 2.02 -2.15
C GLU A 89 20.08 2.59 -3.52
N SER A 90 21.29 2.30 -4.01
CA SER A 90 21.71 2.70 -5.36
C SER A 90 20.78 2.18 -6.46
N GLN A 91 20.07 1.07 -6.21
CA GLN A 91 19.10 0.47 -7.11
C GLN A 91 17.68 0.93 -6.80
N TRP A 92 17.18 0.72 -5.57
CA TRP A 92 15.77 0.95 -5.26
C TRP A 92 15.38 2.42 -5.30
N LYS A 93 16.33 3.36 -5.13
CA LYS A 93 16.04 4.80 -5.28
C LYS A 93 15.49 5.19 -6.65
N ASN A 94 15.67 4.32 -7.66
CA ASN A 94 15.16 4.52 -9.02
C ASN A 94 13.77 3.89 -9.24
N TRP A 95 13.26 3.09 -8.29
CA TRP A 95 11.91 2.52 -8.37
C TRP A 95 10.87 3.61 -8.13
N ASN A 96 9.71 3.52 -8.78
CA ASN A 96 8.70 4.57 -8.73
C ASN A 96 7.72 4.33 -7.57
N TRP A 97 8.01 4.91 -6.40
CA TRP A 97 7.19 4.81 -5.20
C TRP A 97 6.76 6.20 -4.76
N GLU A 98 5.48 6.48 -4.90
CA GLU A 98 4.87 7.79 -4.65
C GLU A 98 3.89 7.71 -3.48
N SER A 99 3.77 8.79 -2.73
CA SER A 99 2.76 9.00 -1.69
C SER A 99 2.11 10.36 -1.89
N GLU A 100 0.78 10.42 -1.98
CA GLU A 100 0.04 11.65 -2.23
C GLU A 100 -1.22 11.72 -1.36
N GLY A 101 -1.38 12.80 -0.59
CA GLY A 101 -2.57 12.98 0.27
C GLY A 101 -2.72 11.98 1.41
N ASP A 102 -1.72 11.11 1.63
CA ASP A 102 -1.70 10.17 2.75
C ASP A 102 -1.61 10.89 4.11
N LEU A 103 -2.35 10.39 5.09
CA LEU A 103 -2.29 10.88 6.47
C LEU A 103 -1.32 10.02 7.28
N MET A 104 -0.24 10.65 7.73
CA MET A 104 0.78 10.03 8.57
C MET A 104 0.55 10.38 10.05
N LEU A 105 0.38 9.37 10.90
CA LEU A 105 0.12 9.53 12.33
C LEU A 105 1.18 8.81 13.17
N ASN A 106 1.38 9.29 14.39
CA ASN A 106 2.33 8.72 15.35
C ASN A 106 3.78 8.61 14.81
N GLY A 107 4.21 9.62 14.03
CA GLY A 107 5.54 9.65 13.44
C GLY A 107 5.72 8.77 12.21
N ALA A 108 4.64 8.20 11.65
CA ALA A 108 4.73 7.48 10.38
C ALA A 108 5.35 8.35 9.29
N PHE A 109 6.10 7.74 8.37
CA PHE A 109 6.57 8.41 7.17
C PHE A 109 6.73 7.44 6.01
N PHE A 110 6.71 7.97 4.79
CA PHE A 110 6.86 7.22 3.55
C PHE A 110 8.11 7.69 2.82
N THR A 111 9.03 6.76 2.54
CA THR A 111 10.23 7.06 1.74
C THR A 111 9.90 6.94 0.27
N ARG A 112 9.76 8.09 -0.40
CA ARG A 112 9.51 8.14 -1.85
C ARG A 112 10.78 7.86 -2.64
N SER A 113 10.60 7.35 -3.85
CA SER A 113 11.72 7.07 -4.77
C SER A 113 11.28 7.22 -6.23
N GLY A 114 12.27 7.31 -7.13
CA GLY A 114 12.06 7.47 -8.56
C GLY A 114 11.79 8.91 -8.96
N ALA A 115 11.56 9.12 -10.27
CA ALA A 115 11.37 10.45 -10.84
C ALA A 115 9.89 10.90 -10.89
N GLY A 116 8.99 10.14 -10.25
CA GLY A 116 7.55 10.33 -10.35
C GLY A 116 6.99 9.84 -11.70
N ALA A 117 6.31 8.70 -11.71
CA ALA A 117 5.76 8.09 -12.92
C ALA A 117 4.37 8.65 -13.31
N SER A 118 4.26 9.99 -13.46
CA SER A 118 2.98 10.70 -13.66
C SER A 118 2.09 10.14 -14.77
N SER A 119 2.67 9.66 -15.88
CA SER A 119 1.92 9.06 -17.00
C SER A 119 1.49 7.61 -16.77
N ASN A 120 2.20 6.84 -15.93
CA ASN A 120 1.82 5.48 -15.55
C ASN A 120 0.71 5.49 -14.48
N TYR A 121 0.73 6.48 -13.59
CA TYR A 121 -0.32 6.68 -12.58
C TYR A 121 -1.69 7.05 -13.20
N ALA A 122 -1.67 7.76 -14.34
CA ALA A 122 -2.89 8.11 -15.07
C ALA A 122 -3.69 6.90 -15.59
N LYS A 123 -3.03 5.77 -15.88
CA LYS A 123 -3.69 4.53 -16.34
C LYS A 123 -4.48 3.81 -15.23
N ALA A 124 -4.23 4.15 -13.97
CA ALA A 124 -4.88 3.55 -12.79
C ALA A 124 -5.99 4.41 -12.18
N SER A 125 -6.15 5.63 -12.68
CA SER A 125 -7.18 6.57 -12.25
C SER A 125 -8.55 6.18 -12.81
N SER A 126 -9.22 5.22 -12.16
CA SER A 126 -10.69 5.10 -12.30
C SER A 126 -11.42 5.90 -11.23
N LEU A 127 -10.74 6.26 -10.12
CA LEU A 127 -11.27 6.96 -8.97
C LEU A 127 -10.21 7.89 -8.40
N SER A 128 -10.53 9.18 -8.25
CA SER A 128 -9.70 10.10 -7.47
C SER A 128 -9.71 9.70 -6.00
N ALA A 129 -8.54 9.71 -5.35
CA ALA A 129 -8.44 9.46 -3.92
C ALA A 129 -9.30 10.46 -3.12
N ARG A 130 -10.03 9.95 -2.13
CA ARG A 130 -10.74 10.79 -1.15
C ARG A 130 -9.76 11.34 -0.11
N PRO A 131 -10.10 12.44 0.59
CA PRO A 131 -9.29 12.92 1.72
C PRO A 131 -9.04 11.81 2.74
N SER A 132 -7.78 11.65 3.15
CA SER A 132 -7.35 10.62 4.11
C SER A 132 -8.02 10.75 5.48
N SER A 133 -8.54 11.92 5.83
CA SER A 133 -9.35 12.14 7.04
C SER A 133 -10.68 11.35 7.04
N LEU A 134 -11.19 10.94 5.88
CA LEU A 134 -12.41 10.15 5.74
C LEU A 134 -12.15 8.64 5.78
N VAL A 135 -10.90 8.19 5.72
CA VAL A 135 -10.57 6.77 5.60
C VAL A 135 -11.13 5.95 6.76
N GLY A 136 -11.11 6.47 7.99
CA GLY A 136 -11.65 5.77 9.15
C GLY A 136 -13.15 5.48 9.05
N SER A 137 -13.95 6.39 8.46
CA SER A 137 -15.37 6.14 8.23
C SER A 137 -15.62 5.28 7.00
N MET A 138 -14.82 5.46 5.94
CA MET A 138 -14.92 4.70 4.69
C MET A 138 -14.58 3.20 4.87
N THR A 139 -13.71 2.88 5.80
CA THR A 139 -13.25 1.50 6.06
C THR A 139 -13.96 0.84 7.25
N MET A 140 -14.90 1.53 7.91
CA MET A 140 -15.65 1.00 9.06
C MET A 140 -16.45 -0.27 8.73
N GLY A 141 -16.90 -0.40 7.48
CA GLY A 141 -17.61 -1.58 6.99
C GLY A 141 -16.70 -2.65 6.37
N ALA A 142 -15.37 -2.54 6.51
CA ALA A 142 -14.45 -3.52 5.95
C ALA A 142 -14.64 -4.90 6.59
N GLY A 143 -14.48 -5.96 5.79
CA GLY A 143 -14.67 -7.34 6.18
C GLY A 143 -15.94 -7.97 5.59
N SER A 144 -16.33 -9.12 6.13
CA SER A 144 -17.52 -9.82 5.65
C SER A 144 -18.80 -9.10 6.06
N LEU A 145 -19.78 -9.07 5.16
CA LEU A 145 -21.12 -8.60 5.49
C LEU A 145 -21.73 -9.45 6.61
N SER A 146 -22.42 -8.78 7.55
CA SER A 146 -23.21 -9.46 8.59
C SER A 146 -24.50 -10.03 8.00
N CYS A 147 -24.39 -11.20 7.39
CA CYS A 147 -25.46 -11.90 6.69
C CYS A 147 -26.33 -12.76 7.63
N LYS A 148 -27.65 -12.82 7.37
CA LYS A 148 -28.56 -13.76 8.05
C LYS A 148 -28.95 -14.90 7.09
N LYS A 149 -28.88 -16.14 7.55
CA LYS A 149 -29.29 -17.32 6.76
C LYS A 149 -30.71 -17.15 6.22
N GLY A 150 -30.89 -17.36 4.92
CA GLY A 150 -32.19 -17.22 4.24
C GLY A 150 -32.59 -15.78 3.89
N LYS A 151 -31.74 -14.78 4.14
CA LYS A 151 -31.93 -13.39 3.69
C LYS A 151 -30.82 -12.98 2.74
N ARG A 152 -31.13 -12.07 1.81
CA ARG A 152 -30.10 -11.43 0.99
C ARG A 152 -29.21 -10.57 1.87
N CYS A 153 -27.92 -10.62 1.56
CA CYS A 153 -26.97 -9.56 1.79
C CYS A 153 -26.83 -8.84 0.44
#